data_AF-A0A3M5U0G5-F1
#
_entry.id   AF-A0A3M5U0G5-F1
#
_cell.length_a   1.000
_cell.length_b   1.000
_cell.length_c   1.000
_cell.angle_alpha   90.00
_cell.angle_beta   90.00
_cell.angle_gamma   90.00
#
_symmetry.space_group_name_H-M   'P 1'
#
loop_
_entity.id
_entity.type
_entity.pdbx_description
1 polymer ?
#
loop_
_entity_poly.entity_id
_entity_poly.type
_entity_poly.pdbx_seq_one_letter_code
_entity_poly.pdbx_strand_id
1 'polypeptide(L)'
;MSTCGVISPLKALNYLIHKFESDIVTVDYRVRGFTRDVEGKKHFIDHEINSIQNYLSEDTRNGYQMTDVNVYQENLFHTKMLLKQFELDNYLFGDATSNLSAEQREQVTAKVKHEMLEIFYGRNVAV
;
A
#
# COMPACT_ATOMS: atom_id res chain seq x y z
N MET A 1 -8.76 9.37 -0.22
CA MET A 1 -8.76 10.66 -0.95
C MET A 1 -9.74 10.60 -2.11
N SER A 2 -10.35 11.72 -2.49
CA SER A 2 -11.16 11.81 -3.70
C SER A 2 -10.85 13.13 -4.41
N THR A 3 -10.67 13.09 -5.72
CA THR A 3 -10.55 14.27 -6.58
C THR A 3 -11.58 14.20 -7.69
N CYS A 4 -11.87 15.33 -8.32
CA CYS A 4 -12.70 15.43 -9.52
C CYS A 4 -11.99 16.33 -10.55
N GLY A 5 -12.33 16.17 -11.83
CA GLY A 5 -11.67 16.91 -12.91
C GLY A 5 -10.27 16.36 -13.24
N VAL A 6 -9.35 17.25 -13.61
CA VAL A 6 -8.04 16.92 -14.21
C VAL A 6 -7.01 16.38 -13.20
N ILE A 7 -7.26 16.58 -11.91
CA ILE A 7 -6.30 16.22 -10.86
C ILE A 7 -6.48 14.74 -10.49
N SER A 8 -5.52 13.90 -10.87
CA SER A 8 -5.47 12.51 -10.41
C SER A 8 -5.00 12.44 -8.95
N PRO A 9 -5.70 11.69 -8.07
CA PRO A 9 -5.27 11.52 -6.69
C PRO A 9 -4.00 10.66 -6.58
N LEU A 10 -3.67 9.90 -7.63
CA LEU A 10 -2.47 9.07 -7.72
C LEU A 10 -1.19 9.93 -7.63
N LYS A 11 -1.24 11.19 -8.07
CA LYS A 11 -0.10 12.13 -8.01
C LYS A 11 0.31 12.49 -6.59
N ALA A 12 -0.58 12.36 -5.62
CA ALA A 12 -0.30 12.67 -4.22
C ALA A 12 0.21 11.45 -3.42
N LEU A 13 0.22 10.24 -4.01
CA LEU A 13 0.55 9.01 -3.29
C LEU A 13 1.94 9.04 -2.67
N ASN A 14 2.97 9.37 -3.46
CA ASN A 14 4.34 9.42 -2.94
C ASN A 14 4.46 10.39 -1.76
N TYR A 15 3.86 11.58 -1.84
CA TYR A 15 3.90 12.53 -0.73
C TYR A 15 3.28 11.93 0.54
N LEU A 16 2.12 11.27 0.44
CA LEU A 16 1.45 10.71 1.60
C LEU A 16 2.22 9.53 2.19
N ILE A 17 2.71 8.61 1.36
CA ILE A 17 3.48 7.44 1.82
C ILE A 17 4.72 7.89 2.59
N HIS A 18 5.48 8.85 2.05
CA HIS A 18 6.66 9.38 2.74
C HIS A 18 6.31 10.19 3.98
N LYS A 19 5.16 10.90 3.99
CA LYS A 19 4.78 11.74 5.14
C LYS A 19 4.29 10.93 6.34
N PHE A 20 3.69 9.77 6.10
CA PHE A 20 3.15 8.91 7.15
C PHE A 20 4.09 7.77 7.55
N GLU A 21 5.23 7.59 6.86
CA GLU A 21 6.25 6.56 7.18
C GLU A 21 5.63 5.19 7.49
N SER A 22 4.66 4.76 6.67
CA SER A 22 3.77 3.64 7.00
C SER A 22 4.37 2.30 6.60
N ASP A 23 4.44 1.34 7.52
CA ASP A 23 4.99 0.01 7.23
C ASP A 23 4.08 -0.85 6.35
N ILE A 24 2.77 -0.69 6.49
CA ILE A 24 1.76 -1.40 5.71
C ILE A 24 0.83 -0.37 5.10
N VAL A 25 0.68 -0.41 3.78
CA VAL A 25 -0.17 0.52 3.04
C VAL A 25 -1.08 -0.24 2.09
N THR A 26 -2.36 0.07 2.16
CA THR A 26 -3.37 -0.46 1.25
C THR A 26 -3.96 0.70 0.46
N VAL A 27 -3.84 0.66 -0.86
CA VAL A 27 -4.31 1.73 -1.74
C VAL A 27 -5.39 1.19 -2.67
N ASP A 28 -6.58 1.76 -2.54
CA ASP A 28 -7.71 1.54 -3.44
C ASP A 28 -7.91 2.74 -4.36
N TYR A 29 -7.78 2.52 -5.66
CA TYR A 29 -8.13 3.50 -6.69
C TYR A 29 -9.34 3.02 -7.48
N ARG A 30 -10.46 3.73 -7.33
CA ARG A 30 -11.71 3.44 -8.02
C ARG A 30 -12.06 4.58 -8.96
N VAL A 31 -12.22 4.27 -10.23
CA VAL A 31 -12.76 5.21 -11.21
C VAL A 31 -14.27 5.30 -11.02
N ARG A 32 -14.79 6.53 -10.93
CA ARG A 32 -16.22 6.78 -10.72
C ARG A 32 -16.74 7.74 -11.78
N GLY A 33 -17.88 7.38 -12.36
CA GLY A 33 -18.50 8.14 -13.45
C GLY A 33 -17.82 7.91 -14.80
N PHE A 34 -18.29 8.63 -15.81
CA PHE A 34 -17.75 8.62 -17.17
C PHE A 34 -18.12 9.93 -17.87
N THR A 35 -17.36 10.28 -18.90
CA THR A 35 -17.72 11.32 -19.87
C THR A 35 -18.11 10.68 -21.20
N ARG A 36 -18.69 11.46 -22.12
CA ARG A 36 -18.98 11.00 -23.49
C ARG A 36 -18.25 11.90 -24.48
N ASP A 37 -17.72 11.30 -25.54
CA ASP A 37 -17.20 12.06 -26.67
C ASP A 37 -18.32 12.50 -27.63
N VAL A 38 -17.92 13.19 -28.71
CA VAL A 38 -18.83 13.69 -29.75
C VAL A 38 -19.55 12.56 -30.51
N GLU A 39 -19.01 11.34 -30.50
CA GLU A 39 -19.62 10.15 -31.10
C GLU A 39 -20.51 9.38 -30.11
N GLY A 40 -20.61 9.86 -28.85
CA GLY A 40 -21.42 9.28 -27.79
C GLY A 40 -20.77 8.11 -27.05
N LYS A 41 -19.53 7.76 -27.38
CA LYS A 41 -18.75 6.71 -26.70
C LYS A 41 -18.38 7.16 -25.30
N LYS A 42 -18.51 6.25 -24.33
CA LYS A 42 -18.23 6.51 -22.92
C LYS A 42 -16.74 6.35 -22.65
N HIS A 43 -16.16 7.32 -21.96
CA HIS A 43 -14.78 7.32 -21.47
C HIS A 43 -14.79 7.36 -19.95
N PHE A 44 -14.26 6.31 -19.32
CA PHE A 44 -14.25 6.16 -17.87
C PHE A 44 -12.97 6.74 -17.24
N ILE A 45 -11.85 6.61 -17.93
CA ILE A 45 -10.54 7.06 -17.49
C ILE A 45 -9.80 7.73 -18.65
N ASP A 46 -9.00 8.74 -18.34
CA ASP A 46 -8.24 9.56 -19.29
C ASP A 46 -6.75 9.18 -19.37
N HIS A 47 -6.35 8.12 -18.67
CA HIS A 47 -5.00 7.61 -18.63
C HIS A 47 -5.00 6.08 -18.55
N GLU A 48 -3.93 5.45 -19.04
CA GLU A 48 -3.75 4.02 -18.87
C GLU A 48 -3.34 3.69 -17.43
N ILE A 49 -3.98 2.68 -16.87
CA ILE A 49 -3.60 2.11 -15.58
C ILE A 49 -3.86 0.62 -15.60
N ASN A 50 -2.80 -0.13 -15.31
CA ASN A 50 -2.85 -1.56 -15.04
C ASN A 50 -2.32 -1.88 -13.63
N SER A 51 -1.74 -0.90 -12.94
CA SER A 51 -1.20 -1.00 -11.59
C SER A 51 -1.06 0.39 -10.97
N ILE A 52 -1.42 0.56 -9.70
CA ILE A 52 -1.12 1.79 -8.95
C ILE A 52 0.40 1.93 -8.75
N GLN A 53 1.15 0.82 -8.75
CA GLN A 53 2.60 0.84 -8.56
C GLN A 53 3.31 1.69 -9.62
N ASN A 54 2.76 1.82 -10.83
CA ASN A 54 3.32 2.67 -11.89
C ASN A 54 3.34 4.16 -11.53
N TYR A 55 2.58 4.58 -10.52
CA TYR A 55 2.51 5.95 -10.04
C TYR A 55 3.42 6.20 -8.82
N LEU A 56 4.10 5.15 -8.33
CA LEU A 56 5.02 5.24 -7.21
C LEU A 56 6.44 5.53 -7.69
N SER A 57 7.17 6.32 -6.92
CA SER A 57 8.57 6.60 -7.18
C SER A 57 9.42 5.34 -7.01
N GLU A 58 10.60 5.32 -7.64
CA GLU A 58 11.46 4.14 -7.66
C GLU A 58 11.91 3.70 -6.26
N ASP A 59 12.23 4.65 -5.39
CA ASP A 59 12.57 4.42 -4.00
C ASP A 59 11.42 3.78 -3.21
N THR A 60 10.17 4.26 -3.38
CA THR A 60 8.99 3.62 -2.77
C THR A 60 8.83 2.20 -3.30
N ARG A 61 8.92 1.97 -4.61
CA ARG A 61 8.80 0.62 -5.19
C ARG A 61 9.89 -0.33 -4.68
N ASN A 62 11.10 0.19 -4.47
CA ASN A 62 12.22 -0.59 -3.97
C ASN A 62 12.08 -0.88 -2.48
N GLY A 63 11.54 0.05 -1.68
CA GLY A 63 11.36 -0.08 -0.24
C GLY A 63 10.25 -1.05 0.17
N TYR A 64 9.24 -1.25 -0.67
CA TYR A 64 8.08 -2.08 -0.35
C TYR A 64 8.01 -3.37 -1.18
N GLN A 65 7.57 -4.46 -0.56
CA GLN A 65 6.97 -5.59 -1.26
C GLN A 65 5.54 -5.20 -1.62
N MET A 66 5.15 -5.37 -2.89
CA MET A 66 3.85 -4.90 -3.38
C MET A 66 3.09 -6.00 -4.11
N THR A 67 1.77 -6.03 -3.94
CA THR A 67 0.87 -6.99 -4.59
C THR A 67 -0.36 -6.27 -5.12
N ASP A 68 -0.70 -6.51 -6.39
CA ASP A 68 -1.90 -5.96 -7.02
C ASP A 68 -3.06 -6.94 -7.02
N VAL A 69 -4.28 -6.43 -6.81
CA VAL A 69 -5.53 -7.18 -6.87
C VAL A 69 -6.59 -6.37 -7.63
N ASN A 70 -6.39 -6.20 -8.93
CA ASN A 70 -7.27 -5.36 -9.75
C ASN A 70 -8.55 -6.09 -10.18
N VAL A 71 -9.67 -5.38 -10.17
CA VAL A 71 -10.97 -5.82 -10.70
C VAL A 71 -11.36 -4.86 -11.84
N TYR A 72 -10.86 -5.16 -13.03
CA TYR A 72 -10.98 -4.29 -14.21
C TYR A 72 -12.43 -3.99 -14.60
N GLN A 73 -13.32 -4.98 -14.48
CA GLN A 73 -14.75 -4.85 -14.79
C GLN A 73 -15.44 -3.78 -13.93
N GLU A 74 -14.93 -3.56 -12.71
CA GLU A 74 -15.44 -2.57 -11.75
C GLU A 74 -14.63 -1.27 -11.75
N ASN A 75 -13.64 -1.14 -12.64
CA ASN A 75 -12.63 -0.07 -12.64
C ASN A 75 -12.03 0.17 -11.24
N LEU A 76 -11.72 -0.93 -10.54
CA LEU A 76 -11.12 -0.94 -9.22
C LEU A 76 -9.70 -1.47 -9.32
N PHE A 77 -8.75 -0.67 -8.86
CA PHE A 77 -7.33 -1.01 -8.80
C PHE A 77 -6.92 -1.01 -7.34
N HIS A 78 -6.21 -2.04 -6.93
CA HIS A 78 -5.84 -2.25 -5.54
C HIS A 78 -4.38 -2.66 -5.47
N THR A 79 -3.59 -1.96 -4.67
CA THR A 79 -2.21 -2.32 -4.39
C THR A 79 -2.02 -2.36 -2.88
N LYS A 80 -1.52 -3.49 -2.39
CA LYS A 80 -1.04 -3.66 -1.02
C LYS A 80 0.47 -3.53 -1.00
N MET A 81 1.01 -2.90 0.04
CA MET A 81 2.43 -2.65 0.19
C MET A 81 2.86 -2.98 1.63
N LEU A 82 3.97 -3.68 1.76
CA LEU A 82 4.61 -4.04 3.03
C LEU A 82 6.08 -3.60 2.98
N LEU A 83 6.53 -2.80 3.94
CA LEU A 83 7.91 -2.34 4.00
C LEU A 83 8.85 -3.53 4.15
N LYS A 84 9.89 -3.59 3.30
CA LYS A 84 10.86 -4.69 3.32
C LYS A 84 11.80 -4.62 4.53
N GLN A 85 12.20 -3.40 4.90
CA GLN A 85 13.11 -3.20 6.02
C GLN A 85 12.32 -3.25 7.33
N PHE A 86 12.53 -4.32 8.08
CA PHE A 86 11.93 -4.49 9.40
C PHE A 86 12.94 -4.10 10.48
N GLU A 87 12.59 -3.13 11.31
CA GLU A 87 13.36 -2.74 12.49
C GLU A 87 12.49 -2.92 13.73
N LEU A 88 12.81 -3.91 14.57
CA LEU A 88 12.02 -4.23 15.76
C LEU A 88 11.86 -3.03 16.69
N ASP A 89 12.89 -2.19 16.75
CA ASP A 89 12.98 -1.04 17.65
C ASP A 89 11.91 0.02 17.34
N ASN A 90 11.36 0.05 16.11
CA ASN A 90 10.26 0.93 15.75
C ASN A 90 8.91 0.50 16.35
N TYR A 91 8.80 -0.73 16.84
CA TYR A 91 7.55 -1.32 17.38
C TYR A 91 7.55 -1.44 18.90
N LEU A 92 8.68 -1.19 19.54
CA LEU A 92 8.84 -1.34 20.98
C LEU A 92 8.95 0.04 21.63
N PHE A 93 8.30 0.21 22.79
CA PHE A 93 8.30 1.47 23.53
C PHE A 93 9.47 1.54 24.51
N GLY A 94 10.17 2.68 24.54
CA GLY A 94 11.26 2.95 25.49
C GLY A 94 12.43 1.96 25.38
N ASP A 95 13.04 1.62 26.52
CA ASP A 95 14.25 0.78 26.58
C ASP A 95 13.95 -0.73 26.46
N ALA A 96 12.76 -1.11 25.97
CA ALA A 96 12.32 -2.49 25.92
C ALA A 96 13.26 -3.35 25.06
N THR A 97 13.78 -2.83 23.94
CA THR A 97 14.73 -3.53 23.07
C THR A 97 16.04 -3.88 23.75
N SER A 98 16.57 -2.99 24.60
CA SER A 98 17.81 -3.21 25.35
C SER A 98 17.66 -4.18 26.53
N ASN A 99 16.43 -4.45 26.97
CA ASN A 99 16.14 -5.33 28.10
C ASN A 99 15.73 -6.76 27.69
N LEU A 100 15.52 -7.00 26.39
CA LEU A 100 15.18 -8.33 25.88
C LEU A 100 16.44 -9.19 25.75
N SER A 101 16.34 -10.45 26.20
CA SER A 101 17.32 -11.46 25.81
C SER A 101 17.27 -11.70 24.30
N ALA A 102 18.34 -12.27 23.73
CA ALA A 102 18.37 -12.62 22.31
C ALA A 102 17.18 -13.53 21.91
N GLU A 103 16.84 -14.49 22.76
CA GLU A 103 15.71 -15.40 22.55
C GLU A 103 14.36 -14.65 22.58
N GLN A 104 14.16 -13.76 23.55
CA GLN A 104 12.93 -12.95 23.61
C GLN A 104 12.83 -12.02 22.40
N ARG A 105 13.93 -11.44 21.95
CA ARG A 105 13.97 -10.57 20.76
C ARG A 105 13.53 -11.33 19.52
N GLU A 106 14.01 -12.56 19.35
CA GLU A 106 13.61 -13.43 18.24
C GLU A 106 12.12 -13.77 18.31
N GLN A 107 11.62 -14.17 19.48
CA GLN A 107 10.21 -14.49 19.68
C GLN A 107 9.29 -13.29 19.40
N VAL A 108 9.64 -12.10 19.87
CA VAL A 108 8.86 -10.88 19.64
C VAL A 108 8.92 -10.49 18.16
N THR A 109 10.10 -10.57 17.53
CA THR A 109 10.25 -10.32 16.08
C THR A 109 9.34 -11.22 15.25
N ALA A 110 9.32 -12.52 15.56
CA ALA A 110 8.47 -13.48 14.86
C ALA A 110 6.98 -13.12 15.00
N LYS A 111 6.55 -12.74 16.21
CA LYS A 111 5.16 -12.32 16.48
C LYS A 111 4.78 -11.04 15.72
N VAL A 112 5.59 -10.00 15.78
CA VAL A 112 5.31 -8.74 15.08
C VAL A 112 5.26 -8.96 13.57
N LYS A 113 6.23 -9.69 13.00
CA LYS A 113 6.22 -10.02 11.58
C LYS A 113 5.00 -10.84 11.17
N HIS A 114 4.56 -11.77 12.02
CA HIS A 114 3.37 -12.57 11.78
C HIS A 114 2.12 -11.68 11.68
N GLU A 115 1.89 -10.82 12.68
CA GLU A 115 0.78 -9.86 12.69
C GLU A 115 0.82 -8.92 11.45
N MET A 116 2.01 -8.41 11.09
CA MET A 116 2.18 -7.58 9.89
C MET A 116 1.77 -8.33 8.62
N LEU A 117 2.12 -9.62 8.50
CA LEU A 117 1.71 -10.45 7.37
C LEU A 117 0.20 -10.70 7.37
N GLU A 118 -0.42 -10.92 8.52
CA GLU A 118 -1.88 -11.09 8.62
C GLU A 118 -2.63 -9.82 8.18
N ILE A 119 -2.15 -8.63 8.57
CA ILE A 119 -2.69 -7.35 8.10
C ILE A 119 -2.49 -7.20 6.59
N PHE A 120 -1.27 -7.48 6.09
CA PHE A 120 -0.94 -7.37 4.67
C PHE A 120 -1.82 -8.31 3.82
N TYR A 121 -1.98 -9.58 4.21
CA TYR A 121 -2.83 -10.50 3.48
C TYR A 121 -4.33 -10.30 3.75
N GLY A 122 -4.69 -9.65 4.86
CA GLY A 122 -6.07 -9.47 5.31
C GLY A 122 -6.73 -10.78 5.73
N ARG A 123 -5.94 -11.73 6.25
CA ARG A 123 -6.40 -13.06 6.69
C ARG A 123 -5.40 -13.65 7.66
N ASN A 124 -5.85 -14.63 8.44
CA ASN A 124 -4.96 -15.40 9.29
C ASN A 124 -3.98 -16.20 8.43
N VAL A 125 -2.70 -16.18 8.81
CA VAL A 125 -1.65 -16.94 8.14
C VAL A 125 -1.33 -18.16 9.01
N ALA A 126 -1.20 -19.34 8.40
CA ALA A 126 -0.81 -20.52 9.17
C ALA A 126 0.63 -20.37 9.69
N VAL A 127 0.85 -20.74 10.95
CA VAL A 127 2.16 -20.79 11.61
C VAL A 127 2.92 -22.03 11.18
#